data_AF-A0A937G4U0-F1
#
_entry.id   AF-A0A937G4U0-F1
#
_cell.length_a   1.000
_cell.length_b   1.000
_cell.length_c   1.000
_cell.angle_alpha   90.00
_cell.angle_beta   90.00
_cell.angle_gamma   90.00
#
_symmetry.space_group_name_H-M   'P 1'
#
loop_
_entity.id
_entity.type
_entity.pdbx_description
1 polymer ?
#
loop_
_entity_poly.entity_id
_entity_poly.type
_entity_poly.pdbx_seq_one_letter_code
_entity_poly.pdbx_strand_id
1 'polypeptide(L)'
;MAVLMATNTFLNKCIISGIIIDTVSVLIIRVTKAGMKTKPIVILTFLYLASYGLISQQIERSNAAMLNTADQEPDVLTANYIRTYPNPTTGPLSISMGKAYSKITVEIRSISGQLIDKMQYENTTEISTNIDAPSGIYLLRITGDDQHLMIYRITKE
;
A
#
# COMPACT_ATOMS: atom_id res chain seq x y z
N MET A 1 1.00 29.73 7.13
CA MET A 1 2.00 30.47 7.94
C MET A 1 1.39 31.11 9.20
N ALA A 2 0.27 31.84 9.09
CA ALA A 2 -0.33 32.57 10.23
C ALA A 2 -0.83 31.68 11.40
N VAL A 3 -1.38 30.49 11.09
CA VAL A 3 -1.86 29.54 12.12
C VAL A 3 -0.71 28.97 12.96
N LEU A 4 0.46 28.75 12.36
CA LEU A 4 1.65 28.20 13.03
C LEU A 4 2.34 29.25 13.94
N MET A 5 2.22 30.55 13.61
CA MET A 5 2.73 31.63 14.46
C MET A 5 1.82 31.90 15.67
N ALA A 6 0.51 31.69 15.53
CA ALA A 6 -0.45 31.85 16.62
C ALA A 6 -0.30 30.78 17.70
N THR A 7 -0.03 29.52 17.33
CA THR A 7 0.15 28.40 18.28
C THR A 7 1.44 28.53 19.09
N ASN A 8 2.52 28.97 18.44
CA ASN A 8 3.84 29.09 19.07
C ASN A 8 3.90 30.24 20.10
N THR A 9 3.16 31.33 19.85
CA THR A 9 3.06 32.46 20.79
C THR A 9 2.23 32.12 22.03
N PHE A 10 1.29 31.18 21.92
CA PHE A 10 0.39 30.79 23.02
C PHE A 10 1.02 29.80 24.00
N LEU A 11 1.86 28.89 23.51
CA LEU A 11 2.57 27.89 24.30
C LEU A 11 3.63 28.53 25.22
N ASN A 12 4.31 29.58 24.77
CA ASN A 12 5.45 30.18 25.49
C ASN A 12 5.09 31.01 26.73
N LYS A 13 3.83 30.95 27.19
CA LYS A 13 3.29 31.88 28.18
C LYS A 13 2.34 31.21 29.18
N CYS A 14 2.13 29.90 29.13
CA CYS A 14 1.18 29.22 30.02
C CYS A 14 1.87 28.17 30.91
N ILE A 15 1.72 28.31 32.23
CA ILE A 15 2.16 27.33 33.22
C ILE A 15 1.04 26.28 33.37
N ILE A 16 1.32 25.03 33.04
CA ILE A 16 0.34 23.92 33.11
C ILE A 16 0.34 23.38 34.54
N SER A 17 -0.79 23.54 35.24
CA SER A 17 -0.98 23.06 36.61
C SER A 17 -1.92 21.85 36.63
N GLY A 18 -1.37 20.66 36.32
CA GLY A 18 -2.02 19.35 36.51
C GLY A 18 -2.62 18.72 35.25
N ILE A 19 -2.32 17.43 35.04
CA ILE A 19 -2.82 16.56 33.97
C ILE A 19 -3.49 15.35 34.65
N ILE A 20 -4.73 15.02 34.27
CA ILE A 20 -5.41 13.77 34.69
C ILE A 20 -5.82 13.03 33.41
N ILE A 21 -5.39 11.78 33.28
CA ILE A 21 -5.65 10.93 32.11
C ILE A 21 -6.50 9.76 32.61
N ASP A 22 -7.69 9.58 32.04
CA ASP A 22 -8.49 8.35 32.20
C ASP A 22 -8.99 7.88 30.83
N THR A 23 -9.13 6.56 30.66
CA THR A 23 -9.01 5.82 29.38
C THR A 23 -10.16 6.07 28.38
N VAL A 24 -11.12 6.94 28.68
CA VAL A 24 -12.20 7.38 27.77
C VAL A 24 -12.33 8.91 27.71
N SER A 25 -11.42 9.68 28.32
CA SER A 25 -11.74 11.04 28.74
C SER A 25 -11.04 12.15 27.96
N VAL A 26 -11.87 13.10 27.51
CA VAL A 26 -11.53 14.45 27.02
C VAL A 26 -10.42 15.10 27.86
N LEU A 27 -9.40 15.61 27.18
CA LEU A 27 -8.24 16.28 27.79
C LEU A 27 -8.62 17.66 28.38
N ILE A 28 -9.00 17.73 29.66
CA ILE A 28 -9.29 19.02 30.33
C ILE A 28 -7.97 19.67 30.78
N ILE A 29 -7.38 20.54 29.94
CA ILE A 29 -6.24 21.39 30.34
C ILE A 29 -6.77 22.63 31.07
N ARG A 30 -6.43 22.80 32.35
CA ARG A 30 -6.62 24.08 33.07
C ARG A 30 -5.52 25.06 32.66
N VAL A 31 -5.78 25.84 31.61
CA VAL A 31 -4.95 26.98 31.20
C VAL A 31 -5.36 28.19 32.05
N THR A 32 -4.60 28.50 33.09
CA THR A 32 -4.79 29.75 33.86
C THR A 32 -3.75 30.75 33.38
N LYS A 33 -4.14 31.66 32.48
CA LYS A 33 -3.30 32.80 32.14
C LYS A 33 -4.09 34.10 32.18
N ALA A 34 -3.51 35.06 32.90
CA ALA A 34 -4.08 36.36 33.23
C ALA A 34 -4.61 37.12 32.00
N GLY A 35 -5.87 37.56 32.09
CA GLY A 35 -6.40 38.66 31.28
C GLY A 35 -7.44 38.33 30.19
N MET A 36 -7.74 37.07 29.88
CA MET A 36 -8.79 36.72 28.91
C MET A 36 -9.96 35.99 29.57
N LYS A 37 -11.13 36.64 29.62
CA LYS A 37 -12.41 36.09 30.13
C LYS A 37 -13.10 35.17 29.10
N THR A 38 -12.40 34.22 28.49
CA THR A 38 -13.05 33.19 27.66
C THR A 38 -12.98 31.84 28.38
N LYS A 39 -14.13 31.18 28.55
CA LYS A 39 -14.25 29.93 29.31
C LYS A 39 -13.37 28.85 28.64
N PRO A 40 -12.46 28.18 29.36
CA PRO A 40 -11.50 27.23 28.79
C PRO A 40 -12.14 26.09 27.98
N ILE A 41 -13.37 25.70 28.33
CA ILE A 41 -14.19 24.69 27.62
C ILE A 41 -14.47 25.11 26.17
N VAL A 42 -14.69 26.40 25.91
CA VAL A 42 -15.01 26.91 24.56
C VAL A 42 -13.81 26.78 23.63
N ILE A 43 -12.59 27.06 24.15
CA ILE A 43 -11.35 26.97 23.37
C ILE A 43 -11.06 25.51 23.01
N LEU A 44 -11.22 24.59 23.96
CA LEU A 44 -10.95 23.18 23.73
C LEU A 44 -11.91 22.56 22.71
N THR A 45 -13.20 22.92 22.82
CA THR A 45 -14.24 22.48 21.86
C THR A 45 -13.91 22.98 20.45
N PHE A 46 -13.44 24.23 20.34
CA PHE A 46 -13.07 24.82 19.05
C PHE A 46 -11.85 24.14 18.43
N LEU A 47 -10.83 23.81 19.23
CA LEU A 47 -9.63 23.09 18.77
C LEU A 47 -9.95 21.66 18.31
N TYR A 48 -10.81 20.96 19.04
CA TYR A 48 -11.29 19.64 18.65
C TYR A 48 -12.04 19.71 17.31
N LEU A 49 -13.05 20.58 17.19
CA LEU A 49 -13.78 20.77 15.93
C LEU A 49 -12.87 21.14 14.74
N ALA A 50 -11.86 21.99 14.98
CA ALA A 50 -10.87 22.34 13.96
C ALA A 50 -10.05 21.11 13.50
N SER A 51 -9.61 20.25 14.43
CA SER A 51 -8.89 19.01 14.09
C SER A 51 -9.75 18.05 13.24
N TYR A 52 -11.03 17.87 13.58
CA TYR A 52 -11.95 17.06 12.78
C TYR A 52 -12.13 17.61 11.38
N GLY A 53 -12.31 18.93 11.22
CA GLY A 53 -12.43 19.57 9.91
C GLY A 53 -11.20 19.39 9.01
N LEU A 54 -9.98 19.45 9.58
CA LEU A 54 -8.75 19.20 8.82
C LEU A 54 -8.63 17.74 8.38
N ILE A 55 -9.00 16.79 9.24
CA ILE A 55 -8.98 15.35 8.94
C ILE A 55 -9.98 15.04 7.81
N SER A 56 -11.20 15.59 7.88
CA SER A 56 -12.20 15.42 6.82
C SER A 56 -11.73 16.02 5.49
N GLN A 57 -11.12 17.21 5.51
CA GLN A 57 -10.58 17.82 4.28
C GLN A 57 -9.45 16.98 3.66
N GLN A 58 -8.60 16.35 4.49
CA GLN A 58 -7.55 15.47 3.99
C GLN A 58 -8.14 14.18 3.39
N ILE A 59 -9.17 13.60 4.02
CA ILE A 59 -9.86 12.40 3.51
C ILE A 59 -10.57 12.70 2.19
N GLU A 60 -11.25 13.85 2.06
CA GLU A 60 -11.87 14.26 0.80
C GLU A 60 -10.83 14.49 -0.30
N ARG A 61 -9.66 15.08 0.02
CA ARG A 61 -8.55 15.20 -0.93
C ARG A 61 -7.96 13.85 -1.33
N SER A 62 -7.82 12.92 -0.38
CA SER A 62 -7.40 11.55 -0.65
C SER A 62 -8.42 10.81 -1.53
N ASN A 63 -9.72 11.00 -1.29
CA ASN A 63 -10.78 10.41 -2.10
C ASN A 63 -10.88 11.05 -3.49
N ALA A 64 -10.70 12.37 -3.61
CA ALA A 64 -10.67 13.07 -4.89
C ALA A 64 -9.44 12.69 -5.73
N ALA A 65 -8.29 12.44 -5.09
CA ALA A 65 -7.12 11.89 -5.76
C ALA A 65 -7.35 10.46 -6.28
N MET A 66 -8.23 9.68 -5.64
CA MET A 66 -8.64 8.35 -6.09
C MET A 66 -9.76 8.41 -7.15
N LEU A 67 -10.64 9.43 -7.13
CA LEU A 67 -11.81 9.52 -8.02
C LEU A 67 -11.51 10.06 -9.42
N ASN A 68 -10.41 10.81 -9.61
CA ASN A 68 -9.98 11.29 -10.93
C ASN A 68 -9.40 10.19 -11.84
N THR A 69 -9.54 8.92 -11.48
CA THR A 69 -9.25 7.76 -12.35
C THR A 69 -10.50 7.03 -12.84
N ALA A 70 -11.71 7.55 -12.57
CA ALA A 70 -12.97 6.88 -12.92
C ALA A 70 -13.53 7.20 -14.32
N ASP A 71 -12.91 8.09 -15.10
CA ASP A 71 -13.34 8.43 -16.47
C ASP A 71 -12.36 8.00 -17.58
N GLN A 72 -11.39 7.17 -17.23
CA GLN A 72 -10.74 6.30 -18.20
C GLN A 72 -10.90 4.89 -17.67
N GLU A 73 -11.74 4.06 -18.30
CA GLU A 73 -11.46 2.63 -18.31
C GLU A 73 -9.99 2.55 -18.80
N PRO A 74 -9.01 2.20 -17.95
CA PRO A 74 -7.69 1.97 -18.47
C PRO A 74 -7.89 0.82 -19.43
N ASP A 75 -7.61 1.04 -20.72
CA ASP A 75 -7.52 -0.03 -21.68
C ASP A 75 -6.71 -1.15 -21.02
N VAL A 76 -7.40 -2.23 -20.67
CA VAL A 76 -6.91 -3.33 -19.82
C VAL A 76 -5.70 -4.02 -20.45
N LEU A 77 -5.31 -3.59 -21.65
CA LEU A 77 -4.18 -4.04 -22.44
C LEU A 77 -2.83 -3.41 -22.04
N THR A 78 -2.76 -2.39 -21.19
CA THR A 78 -1.48 -1.74 -20.81
C THR A 78 -1.16 -1.77 -19.31
N ALA A 79 -1.64 -2.78 -18.58
CA ALA A 79 -0.97 -3.15 -17.34
C ALA A 79 0.21 -4.07 -17.71
N ASN A 80 1.42 -3.79 -17.19
CA ASN A 80 2.58 -4.69 -17.31
C ASN A 80 2.39 -5.92 -16.41
N TYR A 81 1.35 -6.72 -16.67
CA TYR A 81 1.07 -7.91 -15.90
C TYR A 81 1.71 -9.13 -16.54
N ILE A 82 2.31 -9.98 -15.70
CA ILE A 82 2.78 -11.28 -16.14
C ILE A 82 1.56 -12.18 -16.39
N ARG A 83 1.52 -12.78 -17.59
CA ARG A 83 0.50 -13.73 -18.03
C ARG A 83 1.14 -15.10 -18.21
N THR A 84 0.42 -16.14 -17.81
CA THR A 84 0.84 -17.53 -18.03
C THR A 84 -0.23 -18.25 -18.85
N TYR A 85 0.16 -18.86 -19.97
CA TYR A 85 -0.77 -19.56 -20.87
C TYR A 85 -0.07 -20.69 -21.64
N PRO A 86 -0.77 -21.77 -22.00
CA PRO A 86 -2.09 -22.13 -21.52
C PRO A 86 -2.06 -22.56 -20.04
N ASN A 87 -3.13 -22.30 -19.30
CA ASN A 87 -3.30 -22.80 -17.93
C ASN A 87 -4.77 -23.22 -17.74
N PRO A 88 -5.11 -24.53 -17.67
CA PRO A 88 -4.19 -25.66 -17.56
C PRO A 88 -3.31 -25.91 -18.81
N THR A 89 -2.16 -26.57 -18.63
CA THR A 89 -1.24 -26.95 -19.72
C THR A 89 -1.10 -28.46 -19.87
N THR A 90 -1.10 -28.95 -21.11
CA THR A 90 -0.72 -30.33 -21.49
C THR A 90 0.71 -30.41 -22.06
N GLY A 91 1.40 -29.28 -22.17
CA GLY A 91 2.71 -29.16 -22.80
C GLY A 91 3.47 -27.91 -22.34
N PRO A 92 4.18 -27.20 -23.23
CA PRO A 92 4.94 -26.02 -22.85
C PRO A 92 4.01 -24.91 -22.35
N LEU A 93 4.36 -24.34 -21.19
CA LEU A 93 3.76 -23.16 -20.60
C LEU A 93 4.53 -21.92 -21.07
N SER A 94 3.82 -20.95 -21.62
CA SER A 94 4.35 -19.63 -21.95
C SER A 94 4.08 -18.63 -20.84
N ILE A 95 5.07 -17.78 -20.58
CA ILE A 95 5.05 -16.71 -19.57
C ILE A 95 5.37 -15.41 -20.30
N SER A 96 4.38 -14.53 -20.47
CA SER A 96 4.53 -13.22 -21.08
C SER A 96 4.61 -12.16 -19.99
N MET A 97 5.63 -11.30 -20.02
CA MET A 97 5.99 -10.46 -18.87
C MET A 97 5.64 -8.98 -19.02
N GLY A 98 5.05 -8.58 -20.15
CA GLY A 98 4.60 -7.22 -20.45
C GLY A 98 5.73 -6.18 -20.65
N LYS A 99 6.90 -6.39 -20.03
CA LYS A 99 8.12 -5.60 -20.18
C LYS A 99 9.35 -6.53 -20.25
N ALA A 100 10.47 -5.98 -20.72
CA ALA A 100 11.75 -6.68 -20.68
C ALA A 100 12.33 -6.64 -19.27
N TYR A 101 12.76 -7.79 -18.75
CA TYR A 101 13.50 -7.88 -17.49
C TYR A 101 14.97 -8.14 -17.79
N SER A 102 15.88 -7.36 -17.19
CA SER A 102 17.32 -7.54 -17.41
C SER A 102 17.82 -8.88 -16.91
N LYS A 103 17.31 -9.32 -15.75
CA LYS A 103 17.54 -10.65 -15.20
C LYS A 103 16.28 -11.16 -14.55
N ILE A 104 15.95 -12.42 -14.82
CA ILE A 104 14.80 -13.08 -14.22
C ILE A 104 15.14 -14.51 -13.84
N THR A 105 14.68 -14.91 -12.66
CA THR A 105 14.77 -16.29 -12.20
C THR A 105 13.36 -16.87 -12.12
N VAL A 106 13.14 -17.98 -12.83
CA VAL A 106 11.88 -18.72 -12.82
C VAL A 106 12.12 -20.05 -12.12
N GLU A 107 11.36 -20.31 -11.05
CA GLU A 107 11.38 -21.57 -10.32
C GLU A 107 10.00 -22.22 -10.40
N ILE A 108 9.97 -23.52 -10.66
CA ILE A 108 8.77 -24.34 -10.58
C ILE A 108 8.87 -25.16 -9.31
N ARG A 109 7.85 -25.06 -8.46
CA ARG A 109 7.78 -25.76 -7.18
C ARG A 109 6.52 -26.59 -7.06
N SER A 110 6.62 -27.73 -6.38
CA SER A 110 5.45 -28.49 -5.96
C SER A 110 4.59 -27.69 -4.98
N ILE A 111 3.36 -28.14 -4.74
CA ILE A 111 2.50 -27.54 -3.70
C ILE A 111 3.09 -27.67 -2.27
N SER A 112 3.99 -28.64 -2.06
CA SER A 112 4.76 -28.79 -0.80
C SER A 112 6.00 -27.89 -0.73
N GLY A 113 6.29 -27.12 -1.79
CA GLY A 113 7.41 -26.18 -1.86
C GLY A 113 8.73 -26.79 -2.37
N GLN A 114 8.75 -28.08 -2.72
CA GLN A 114 9.91 -28.74 -3.31
C GLN A 114 10.26 -28.08 -4.65
N LEU A 115 11.55 -27.78 -4.87
CA LEU A 115 12.03 -27.28 -6.15
C LEU A 115 12.01 -28.41 -7.19
N ILE A 116 11.27 -28.19 -8.27
CA ILE A 116 11.19 -29.11 -9.42
C ILE A 116 12.14 -28.65 -10.50
N ASP A 117 12.12 -27.35 -10.82
CA ASP A 117 12.98 -26.78 -11.84
C ASP A 117 13.33 -25.32 -11.52
N LYS A 118 14.47 -24.86 -12.04
CA LYS A 118 14.98 -23.51 -11.90
C LYS A 118 15.72 -23.07 -13.16
N MET A 119 15.22 -22.00 -13.76
CA MET A 119 15.76 -21.39 -14.97
C MET A 119 16.10 -19.92 -14.74
N GLN A 120 17.11 -19.43 -15.44
CA GLN A 120 17.50 -18.02 -15.44
C GLN A 120 17.51 -17.51 -16.87
N TYR A 121 16.97 -16.31 -17.04
CA TYR A 121 16.94 -15.63 -18.34
C TYR A 121 17.40 -14.19 -18.18
N GLU A 122 17.89 -13.62 -19.27
CA GLU A 122 18.37 -12.25 -19.34
C GLU A 122 17.73 -11.54 -20.52
N ASN A 123 17.38 -10.26 -20.35
CA ASN A 123 16.80 -9.38 -21.36
C ASN A 123 15.66 -10.02 -22.18
N THR A 124 14.76 -10.75 -21.53
CA THR A 124 13.62 -11.39 -22.21
C THR A 124 12.28 -10.80 -21.77
N THR A 125 11.30 -10.88 -22.68
CA THR A 125 9.90 -10.48 -22.51
C THR A 125 8.95 -11.68 -22.47
N GLU A 126 9.38 -12.82 -22.99
CA GLU A 126 8.61 -14.07 -23.06
C GLU A 126 9.49 -15.28 -22.75
N ILE A 127 8.94 -16.22 -22.00
CA ILE A 127 9.62 -17.46 -21.60
C ILE A 127 8.70 -18.61 -21.94
N SER A 128 9.23 -19.64 -22.59
CA SER A 128 8.54 -20.92 -22.77
C SER A 128 9.27 -21.99 -21.96
N THR A 129 8.53 -22.70 -21.12
CA THR A 129 9.08 -23.73 -20.23
C THR A 129 8.19 -24.96 -20.23
N ASN A 130 8.77 -26.14 -20.07
CA ASN A 130 8.02 -27.38 -19.92
C ASN A 130 8.08 -27.83 -18.47
N ILE A 131 6.94 -28.29 -17.94
CA ILE A 131 6.86 -28.78 -16.56
C ILE A 131 7.12 -30.29 -16.60
N ASP A 132 8.35 -30.74 -16.37
CA ASP A 132 8.68 -32.17 -16.33
C ASP A 132 8.30 -32.82 -14.98
N ALA A 133 7.00 -32.85 -14.71
CA ALA A 133 6.41 -33.44 -13.52
C ALA A 133 5.02 -34.04 -13.84
N PRO A 134 4.45 -34.91 -12.98
CA PRO A 134 3.11 -35.48 -13.18
C PRO A 134 2.01 -34.41 -13.27
N SER A 135 0.82 -34.78 -13.73
CA SER A 135 -0.36 -33.91 -13.72
C SER A 135 -0.68 -33.47 -12.28
N GLY A 136 -1.01 -32.19 -12.09
CA GLY A 136 -1.22 -31.62 -10.77
C GLY A 136 -1.06 -30.10 -10.69
N ILE A 137 -1.09 -29.58 -9.46
CA ILE A 137 -0.96 -28.15 -9.16
C ILE A 137 0.49 -27.84 -8.76
N TYR A 138 1.03 -26.79 -9.35
CA TYR A 138 2.37 -26.29 -9.09
C TYR A 138 2.37 -24.78 -8.82
N LEU A 139 3.48 -24.33 -8.25
CA LEU A 139 3.74 -22.91 -7.97
C LEU A 139 4.87 -22.45 -8.89
N LEU A 140 4.55 -21.49 -9.75
CA LEU A 140 5.52 -20.77 -10.57
C LEU A 140 5.99 -19.54 -9.79
N ARG A 141 7.26 -19.52 -9.45
CA ARG A 141 7.90 -18.46 -8.68
C ARG A 141 8.83 -17.67 -9.60
N ILE A 142 8.53 -16.39 -9.80
CA ILE A 142 9.25 -15.50 -10.71
C ILE A 142 9.90 -14.40 -9.87
N THR A 143 11.22 -14.26 -9.99
CA THR A 143 11.98 -13.20 -9.31
C THR A 143 12.58 -12.27 -10.35
N GLY A 144 12.16 -11.00 -10.32
CA GLY A 144 12.62 -9.95 -11.23
C GLY A 144 14.00 -9.37 -10.88
N ASP A 145 14.40 -8.38 -11.65
CA ASP A 145 15.64 -7.61 -11.48
C ASP A 145 15.66 -6.81 -10.17
N ASP A 146 14.51 -6.25 -9.79
CA ASP A 146 14.24 -5.57 -8.53
C ASP A 146 14.14 -6.50 -7.30
N GLN A 147 14.44 -7.79 -7.46
CA GLN A 147 14.24 -8.85 -6.46
C GLN A 147 12.77 -9.02 -6.04
N HIS A 148 11.82 -8.44 -6.77
CA HIS A 148 10.41 -8.62 -6.48
C HIS A 148 9.99 -10.04 -6.80
N LEU A 149 9.30 -10.65 -5.84
CA LEU A 149 8.89 -12.04 -5.90
C LEU A 149 7.42 -12.14 -6.28
N MET A 150 7.14 -12.77 -7.40
CA MET A 150 5.79 -13.06 -7.87
C MET A 150 5.56 -14.57 -7.86
N ILE A 151 4.37 -14.99 -7.41
CA ILE A 151 4.01 -16.41 -7.31
C ILE A 151 2.68 -16.63 -8.02
N TYR A 152 2.65 -17.57 -8.95
CA TYR A 152 1.46 -17.95 -9.72
C TYR A 152 1.15 -19.43 -9.52
N ARG A 153 -0.15 -19.76 -9.44
CA ARG A 153 -0.62 -21.15 -9.46
C ARG A 153 -0.77 -21.61 -10.90
N ILE A 154 -0.17 -22.74 -11.23
CA ILE A 154 -0.29 -23.38 -12.55
C ILE A 154 -0.86 -24.79 -12.39
N THR A 155 -1.67 -25.21 -13.36
CA THR A 155 -2.27 -26.55 -13.41
C THR A 155 -1.72 -27.29 -14.63
N LYS A 156 -1.19 -28.50 -14.42
CA LYS A 156 -0.77 -29.41 -15.49
C LYS A 156 -1.77 -30.56 -15.59
N GLU A 157 -2.22 -30.88 -16.80
CA GLU A 157 -3.10 -32.00 -17.14
C GLU A 157 -2.31 -33.21 -17.64
#